data_AF-A0A1V5Z800-F1
#
_entry.id   AF-A0A1V5Z800-F1
#
_cell.length_a   1.000
_cell.length_b   1.000
_cell.length_c   1.000
_cell.angle_alpha   90.00
_cell.angle_beta   90.00
_cell.angle_gamma   90.00
#
_symmetry.space_group_name_H-M   'P 1'
#
loop_
_entity.id
_entity.type
_entity.pdbx_description
1 polymer ?
#
loop_
_entity_poly.entity_id
_entity_poly.type
_entity_poly.pdbx_seq_one_letter_code
_entity_poly.pdbx_strand_id
1 'polypeptide(L)'
;MLQGPGSLNFALALSYEHFPETAFLHASYDFILGSVTAALHRLGMRVGRQGISDLAIGGMKCSGNAQRRKRNACLHHGTLLYRVEPGLMGRYLQEPEDRPDYRGVRSHDEFVQAAAVAPARLREVIREAFCPEAVPETLLPAEEADVERLVLEKYSSREWNYRR
;
A
#
# COMPACT_ATOMS: atom_id res chain seq x y z
N MET A 1 -5.41 -8.33 -5.00
CA MET A 1 -5.04 -7.04 -5.62
C MET A 1 -4.09 -7.34 -6.78
N LEU A 2 -4.26 -6.69 -7.92
CA LEU A 2 -3.44 -6.91 -9.12
C LEU A 2 -2.23 -5.99 -9.09
N GLN A 3 -1.03 -6.57 -9.16
CA GLN A 3 0.23 -5.84 -9.26
C GLN A 3 0.64 -5.74 -10.73
N GLY A 4 0.90 -4.52 -11.21
CA GLY A 4 1.33 -4.27 -12.57
C GLY A 4 2.14 -2.98 -12.73
N PRO A 5 2.63 -2.65 -13.93
CA PRO A 5 3.51 -1.49 -14.17
C PRO A 5 2.89 -0.12 -13.91
N GLY A 6 1.60 -0.06 -13.53
CA GLY A 6 0.89 1.14 -13.10
C GLY A 6 0.72 1.27 -11.58
N SER A 7 1.35 0.36 -10.82
CA SER A 7 1.27 0.28 -9.35
C SER A 7 2.60 0.66 -8.72
N LEU A 8 2.60 1.69 -7.86
CA LEU A 8 3.73 1.98 -6.98
C LEU A 8 3.47 1.34 -5.62
N ASN A 9 4.32 0.41 -5.21
CA ASN A 9 4.25 -0.19 -3.88
C ASN A 9 5.23 0.50 -2.93
N PHE A 10 4.84 0.59 -1.66
CA PHE A 10 5.71 1.02 -0.57
C PHE A 10 5.48 0.15 0.66
N ALA A 11 6.49 0.07 1.52
CA ALA A 11 6.42 -0.59 2.80
C ALA A 11 7.11 0.26 3.88
N LEU A 12 6.58 0.21 5.10
CA LEU A 12 7.07 0.92 6.27
C LEU A 12 7.24 -0.11 7.40
N ALA A 13 8.47 -0.26 7.90
CA ALA A 13 8.76 -1.03 9.10
C ALA A 13 8.82 -0.06 10.29
N LEU A 14 7.75 -0.01 11.09
CA LEU A 14 7.55 0.99 12.12
C LEU A 14 7.64 0.34 13.50
N SER A 15 8.69 0.68 14.26
CA SER A 15 8.83 0.31 15.67
C SER A 15 7.83 1.11 16.52
N TYR A 16 7.17 0.46 17.47
CA TYR A 16 6.27 1.13 18.42
C TYR A 16 7.00 2.04 19.41
N GLU A 17 8.31 1.85 19.56
CA GLU A 17 9.14 2.76 20.35
C GLU A 17 9.30 4.12 19.67
N HIS A 18 9.54 4.11 18.35
CA HIS A 18 9.75 5.33 17.57
C HIS A 18 8.45 5.91 16.98
N PHE A 19 7.43 5.08 16.80
CA PHE A 19 6.12 5.44 16.24
C PHE A 19 4.98 4.90 17.13
N PRO A 20 4.83 5.39 18.37
CA PRO A 20 3.85 4.87 19.33
C PRO A 20 2.40 4.98 18.85
N GLU A 21 2.07 5.95 18.00
CA GLU A 21 0.75 6.12 17.37
C GLU A 21 0.36 4.89 16.54
N THR A 22 1.36 4.13 16.08
CA THR A 22 1.16 2.94 15.27
C THR A 22 0.95 1.68 16.09
N ALA A 23 0.97 1.75 17.42
CA ALA A 23 0.85 0.61 18.35
C ALA A 23 -0.54 -0.04 18.38
N PHE A 24 -1.58 0.63 17.88
CA PHE A 24 -2.94 0.08 17.75
C PHE A 24 -3.40 0.04 16.29
N LEU A 25 -4.22 -0.96 15.93
CA LEU A 25 -4.64 -1.26 14.56
C LEU A 25 -5.29 -0.07 13.83
N HIS A 26 -6.32 0.54 14.44
CA HIS A 26 -7.03 1.66 13.80
C HIS A 26 -6.20 2.95 13.83
N ALA A 27 -5.55 3.24 14.96
CA ALA A 27 -4.68 4.40 15.10
C ALA A 27 -3.52 4.38 14.08
N SER A 28 -2.95 3.21 13.78
CA SER A 28 -1.90 3.10 12.77
C SER A 28 -2.41 3.40 11.36
N TYR A 29 -3.62 2.94 11.00
CA TYR A 29 -4.22 3.29 9.72
C TYR A 29 -4.53 4.78 9.65
N ASP A 30 -5.09 5.37 10.70
CA ASP A 30 -5.39 6.81 10.75
C ASP A 30 -4.13 7.65 10.59
N PHE A 31 -3.07 7.32 11.32
CA PHE A 31 -1.78 7.99 11.22
C PHE A 31 -1.16 7.84 9.82
N ILE A 32 -0.98 6.60 9.33
CA ILE A 32 -0.26 6.34 8.09
C ILE A 32 -1.04 6.87 6.89
N LEU A 33 -2.34 6.59 6.80
CA LEU A 33 -3.17 7.08 5.70
C LEU A 33 -3.37 8.59 5.77
N GLY A 34 -3.48 9.15 6.97
CA GLY A 34 -3.51 10.60 7.19
C GLY A 34 -2.24 11.29 6.66
N SER A 35 -1.06 10.77 6.97
CA SER A 35 0.22 11.31 6.49
C SER A 35 0.35 11.24 4.97
N VAL A 36 -0.03 10.12 4.36
CA VAL A 36 -0.04 9.98 2.89
C VAL A 36 -1.06 10.94 2.26
N THR A 37 -2.27 11.04 2.81
CA THR A 37 -3.30 11.97 2.34
C THR A 37 -2.82 13.41 2.40
N ALA A 38 -2.23 13.84 3.52
CA ALA A 38 -1.69 15.20 3.68
C ALA A 38 -0.59 15.50 2.65
N ALA A 39 0.27 14.53 2.35
CA ALA A 39 1.30 14.69 1.32
C ALA A 39 0.71 14.75 -0.11
N LEU A 40 -0.29 13.94 -0.42
CA LEU A 40 -1.01 14.00 -1.71
C LEU A 40 -1.78 15.31 -1.88
N HIS A 41 -2.33 15.89 -0.80
CA HIS A 41 -3.00 17.19 -0.83
C HIS A 41 -2.06 18.32 -1.24
N ARG A 42 -0.78 18.26 -0.86
CA ARG A 42 0.24 19.23 -1.31
C ARG A 42 0.50 19.16 -2.83
N LEU A 43 0.13 18.07 -3.50
CA LEU A 43 0.14 17.96 -4.95
C LEU A 43 -1.15 18.48 -5.61
N GLY A 44 -2.06 19.08 -4.84
CA GLY A 44 -3.36 19.55 -5.32
C GLY A 44 -4.40 18.43 -5.46
N MET A 45 -4.11 17.21 -4.99
CA MET A 45 -5.03 16.10 -5.11
C MET A 45 -6.05 16.08 -3.97
N ARG A 46 -7.32 15.86 -4.28
CA ARG A 46 -8.39 15.67 -3.29
C ARG A 46 -8.58 14.19 -2.98
N VAL A 47 -7.64 13.64 -2.20
CA VAL A 47 -7.65 12.24 -1.77
C VAL A 47 -8.26 12.16 -0.37
N GLY A 48 -9.08 11.15 -0.10
CA GLY A 48 -9.63 10.90 1.24
C GLY A 48 -9.52 9.43 1.63
N ARG A 49 -9.41 9.17 2.92
CA ARG A 49 -9.56 7.81 3.45
C ARG A 49 -11.00 7.35 3.26
N GLN A 50 -11.18 6.11 2.82
CA GLN A 50 -12.47 5.45 2.70
C GLN A 50 -12.40 4.05 3.31
N GLY A 51 -13.42 3.67 4.08
CA GLY A 51 -13.37 2.44 4.87
C GLY A 51 -12.15 2.40 5.82
N ILE A 52 -11.53 1.23 5.95
CA ILE A 52 -10.42 1.02 6.90
C ILE A 52 -9.06 1.35 6.24
N SER A 53 -8.81 0.80 5.06
CA SER A 53 -7.46 0.72 4.48
C SER A 53 -7.27 1.46 3.16
N ASP A 54 -8.31 2.12 2.65
CA ASP A 54 -8.31 2.61 1.28
C ASP A 54 -8.14 4.12 1.24
N LEU A 55 -7.43 4.59 0.21
CA LEU A 55 -7.50 5.98 -0.21
C LEU A 55 -8.29 6.05 -1.51
N ALA A 56 -9.14 7.06 -1.62
CA ALA A 56 -10.01 7.29 -2.76
C ALA A 56 -9.98 8.74 -3.21
N ILE A 57 -10.17 8.94 -4.50
CA ILE A 57 -10.42 10.23 -5.15
C ILE A 57 -11.85 10.16 -5.68
N GLY A 58 -12.70 11.13 -5.37
CA GLY A 58 -14.08 11.16 -5.87
C GLY A 58 -14.89 9.85 -5.64
N GLY A 59 -14.65 9.13 -4.54
CA GLY A 59 -15.34 7.86 -4.24
C GLY A 59 -14.86 6.63 -5.03
N MET A 60 -13.76 6.75 -5.79
CA MET A 60 -13.09 5.63 -6.45
C MET A 60 -11.71 5.39 -5.84
N LYS A 61 -11.39 4.12 -5.56
CA LYS A 61 -10.18 3.70 -4.87
C LYS A 61 -8.94 3.95 -5.72
N CYS A 62 -7.94 4.63 -5.18
CA CYS A 62 -6.62 4.82 -5.79
C CYS A 62 -5.48 4.21 -4.96
N SER A 63 -5.76 3.78 -3.73
CA SER A 63 -4.80 3.08 -2.87
C SER A 63 -5.46 2.00 -2.04
N GLY A 64 -4.77 0.87 -1.86
CA GLY A 64 -5.12 -0.15 -0.88
C GLY A 64 -3.93 -0.44 0.02
N ASN A 65 -4.21 -0.70 1.31
CA ASN A 65 -3.18 -0.83 2.33
C ASN A 65 -3.42 -2.05 3.22
N ALA A 66 -2.36 -2.66 3.72
CA ALA A 66 -2.42 -3.80 4.62
C ALA A 66 -1.28 -3.73 5.63
N GLN A 67 -1.45 -4.44 6.74
CA GLN A 67 -0.43 -4.44 7.79
C GLN A 67 -0.25 -5.81 8.44
N ARG A 68 1.00 -6.10 8.80
CA ARG A 68 1.40 -7.22 9.64
C ARG A 68 1.93 -6.67 10.96
N ARG A 69 1.28 -7.03 12.06
CA ARG A 69 1.64 -6.56 13.39
C ARG A 69 2.45 -7.62 14.14
N LYS A 70 3.47 -7.18 14.87
CA LYS A 70 4.32 -7.96 15.76
C LYS A 70 4.32 -7.31 17.14
N ARG A 71 5.01 -7.92 18.11
CA ARG A 71 5.02 -7.45 19.51
C ARG A 71 5.48 -5.99 19.63
N ASN A 72 6.52 -5.61 18.90
CA ASN A 72 7.20 -4.32 19.07
C ASN A 72 7.17 -3.43 17.82
N ALA A 73 6.54 -3.88 16.74
CA ALA A 73 6.55 -3.17 15.47
C ALA A 73 5.37 -3.61 14.58
N CYS A 74 5.01 -2.77 13.62
CA CYS A 74 4.19 -3.18 12.48
C CYS A 74 4.92 -2.96 11.15
N LEU A 75 4.70 -3.89 10.22
CA LEU A 75 4.98 -3.70 8.81
C LEU A 75 3.68 -3.23 8.15
N HIS A 76 3.62 -1.99 7.73
CA HIS A 76 2.54 -1.47 6.89
C HIS A 76 3.01 -1.46 5.44
N HIS A 77 2.17 -1.88 4.51
CA HIS A 77 2.46 -1.73 3.09
C HIS A 77 1.22 -1.27 2.34
N GLY A 78 1.47 -0.54 1.25
CA GLY A 78 0.41 0.02 0.44
C GLY A 78 0.78 0.05 -1.02
N THR A 79 -0.24 0.23 -1.84
CA THR A 79 -0.08 0.53 -3.26
C THR A 79 -0.74 1.86 -3.58
N LEU A 80 -0.06 2.68 -4.36
CA LEU A 80 -0.62 3.85 -5.04
C LEU A 80 -0.72 3.55 -6.53
N LEU A 81 -1.92 3.60 -7.10
CA LEU A 81 -2.13 3.39 -8.53
C LEU A 81 -1.87 4.70 -9.28
N TYR A 82 -0.93 4.71 -10.22
CA TYR A 82 -0.70 5.85 -11.12
C TYR A 82 -1.14 5.58 -12.55
N ARG A 83 -1.35 4.32 -12.91
CA ARG A 83 -1.99 3.90 -14.16
C ARG A 83 -2.82 2.65 -13.89
N VAL A 84 -4.00 2.57 -14.50
CA VAL A 84 -4.86 1.38 -14.48
C VAL A 84 -4.98 0.90 -15.92
N GLU A 85 -4.73 -0.39 -16.14
CA GLU A 85 -4.95 -1.03 -17.43
C GLU A 85 -6.39 -1.60 -17.43
N PRO A 86 -7.30 -1.08 -18.28
CA PRO A 86 -8.70 -1.52 -18.28
C PRO A 86 -8.84 -3.02 -18.52
N GLY A 87 -9.76 -3.68 -17.79
CA GLY A 87 -10.09 -5.09 -17.96
C GLY A 87 -9.12 -6.08 -17.30
N LEU A 88 -7.90 -5.66 -16.91
CA LEU A 88 -6.96 -6.58 -16.27
C LEU A 88 -7.42 -7.00 -14.87
N MET A 89 -8.00 -6.08 -14.08
CA MET A 89 -8.47 -6.43 -12.73
C MET A 89 -9.65 -7.40 -12.82
N GLY A 90 -10.64 -7.14 -13.68
CA GLY A 90 -11.75 -8.06 -13.90
C GLY A 90 -11.33 -9.43 -14.45
N ARG A 91 -10.23 -9.49 -15.21
CA ARG A 91 -9.68 -10.76 -15.73
C ARG A 91 -9.01 -11.62 -14.66
N TYR A 92 -8.26 -11.01 -13.74
CA TYR A 92 -7.37 -11.74 -12.83
C TYR A 92 -7.86 -11.79 -11.38
N LEU A 93 -8.80 -10.93 -10.99
CA LEU A 93 -9.34 -10.89 -9.63
C LEU A 93 -10.79 -11.36 -9.63
N GLN A 94 -11.10 -12.25 -8.71
CA GLN A 94 -12.49 -12.58 -8.38
C GLN A 94 -13.12 -11.40 -7.62
N GLU A 95 -14.41 -11.15 -7.87
CA GLU A 95 -15.18 -10.20 -7.07
C GLU A 95 -15.23 -10.68 -5.61
N PRO A 96 -14.84 -9.84 -4.63
CA PRO A 96 -14.78 -10.27 -3.25
C PRO A 96 -16.19 -10.38 -2.65
N GLU A 97 -16.38 -11.36 -1.76
CA GLU A 97 -17.63 -11.50 -0.99
C GLU A 97 -17.79 -10.31 -0.03
N ASP A 98 -16.74 -10.04 0.75
CA ASP A 98 -16.65 -8.87 1.63
C ASP A 98 -16.12 -7.65 0.87
N ARG A 99 -16.86 -6.55 0.92
CA ARG A 99 -16.59 -5.32 0.18
C ARG A 99 -16.85 -4.11 1.06
N PRO A 100 -16.03 -3.05 0.95
CA PRO A 100 -16.30 -1.85 1.72
C PRO A 100 -17.60 -1.19 1.22
N ASP A 101 -18.43 -0.67 2.13
CA ASP A 101 -19.76 -0.13 1.80
C ASP A 101 -19.75 0.87 0.64
N TYR A 102 -18.74 1.75 0.62
CA TYR A 102 -18.63 2.77 -0.43
C TYR A 102 -18.39 2.18 -1.82
N ARG A 103 -17.90 0.94 -1.96
CA ARG A 103 -17.81 0.24 -3.27
C ARG A 103 -19.19 -0.04 -3.85
N GLY A 104 -20.14 -0.43 -3.01
CA GLY A 104 -21.46 -0.88 -3.44
C GLY A 104 -21.39 -2.10 -4.37
N VAL A 105 -22.12 -2.05 -5.48
CA VAL A 105 -22.20 -3.14 -6.47
C VAL A 105 -21.21 -3.03 -7.62
N ARG A 106 -20.34 -2.02 -7.60
CA ARG A 106 -19.38 -1.74 -8.67
C ARG A 106 -18.34 -2.87 -8.81
N SER A 107 -18.07 -3.24 -10.06
CA SER A 107 -16.95 -4.12 -10.41
C SER A 107 -15.61 -3.47 -10.06
N HIS A 108 -14.51 -4.24 -10.12
CA HIS A 108 -13.17 -3.69 -9.91
C HIS A 108 -12.85 -2.50 -10.82
N ASP A 109 -13.18 -2.61 -12.11
CA ASP A 109 -12.85 -1.59 -13.11
C ASP A 109 -13.68 -0.31 -12.92
N GLU A 110 -14.89 -0.41 -12.37
CA GLU A 110 -15.75 0.74 -12.04
C GLU A 110 -15.45 1.35 -10.67
N PHE A 111 -14.68 0.65 -9.84
CA PHE A 111 -14.39 1.05 -8.46
C PHE A 111 -13.01 1.68 -8.29
N VAL A 112 -12.05 1.30 -9.14
CA VAL A 112 -10.65 1.65 -9.01
C VAL A 112 -10.26 2.71 -10.03
N GLN A 113 -9.44 3.68 -9.62
CA GLN A 113 -8.84 4.65 -10.53
C GLN A 113 -7.37 4.93 -10.22
N ALA A 114 -6.68 5.51 -11.20
CA ALA A 114 -5.34 6.03 -11.01
C ALA A 114 -5.38 7.41 -10.34
N ALA A 115 -4.37 7.68 -9.50
CA ALA A 115 -4.00 9.03 -9.08
C ALA A 115 -3.58 9.92 -10.26
N ALA A 116 -3.18 9.32 -11.40
CA ALA A 116 -2.68 10.01 -12.59
C ALA A 116 -1.48 10.95 -12.31
N VAL A 117 -0.64 10.58 -11.35
CA VAL A 117 0.60 11.27 -10.98
C VAL A 117 1.80 10.43 -11.38
N ALA A 118 2.86 11.07 -11.87
CA ALA A 118 4.10 10.37 -12.21
C ALA A 118 4.64 9.56 -11.01
N PRO A 119 5.15 8.32 -11.23
CA PRO A 119 5.61 7.45 -10.14
C PRO A 119 6.76 8.05 -9.33
N ALA A 120 7.61 8.89 -9.94
CA ALA A 120 8.65 9.62 -9.22
C ALA A 120 8.06 10.57 -8.17
N ARG A 121 7.01 11.31 -8.51
CA ARG A 121 6.36 12.24 -7.58
C ARG A 121 5.59 11.51 -6.49
N LEU A 122 5.01 10.34 -6.78
CA LEU A 122 4.42 9.49 -5.75
C LEU A 122 5.46 8.88 -4.79
N ARG A 123 6.67 8.56 -5.26
CA ARG A 123 7.78 8.18 -4.36
C ARG A 123 8.15 9.32 -3.42
N GLU A 124 8.21 10.55 -3.95
CA GLU A 124 8.46 11.75 -3.15
C GLU A 124 7.36 11.98 -2.10
N VAL A 125 6.09 11.76 -2.42
CA VAL A 125 4.98 11.81 -1.45
C VAL A 125 5.23 10.89 -0.26
N ILE A 126 5.62 9.64 -0.50
CA ILE A 126 5.91 8.69 0.59
C ILE A 126 7.15 9.13 1.38
N ARG A 127 8.20 9.60 0.69
CA ARG A 127 9.41 10.10 1.35
C ARG A 127 9.12 11.31 2.24
N GLU A 128 8.42 12.32 1.72
CA GLU A 128 8.03 13.51 2.46
C GLU A 128 7.14 13.17 3.67
N ALA A 129 6.31 12.12 3.57
CA ALA A 129 5.40 11.73 4.64
C ALA A 129 6.08 11.02 5.81
N PHE A 130 7.15 10.25 5.58
CA PHE A 130 7.71 9.36 6.60
C PHE A 130 9.22 9.48 6.81
N CYS A 131 9.96 9.97 5.82
CA CYS A 131 11.42 10.00 5.88
C CYS A 131 12.01 11.18 5.07
N PRO A 132 11.58 12.43 5.33
CA PRO A 132 11.95 13.60 4.51
C PRO A 132 13.47 13.87 4.49
N GLU A 133 14.15 13.54 5.60
CA GLU A 133 15.59 13.75 5.77
C GLU A 133 16.40 12.48 5.52
N ALA A 134 15.75 11.34 5.25
CA ALA A 134 16.46 10.08 5.07
C ALA A 134 17.20 10.06 3.74
N VAL A 135 18.46 9.61 3.83
CA VAL A 135 19.31 9.31 2.68
C VAL A 135 19.03 7.86 2.25
N PRO A 136 18.86 7.58 0.95
CA PRO A 136 18.73 6.21 0.47
C PRO A 136 19.96 5.37 0.85
N GLU A 137 19.73 4.25 1.50
CA GLU A 137 20.75 3.26 1.83
C GLU A 137 20.62 2.05 0.91
N THR A 138 21.73 1.34 0.72
CA THR A 138 21.75 0.02 0.06
C THR A 138 21.58 -1.06 1.11
N LEU A 139 20.99 -2.19 0.72
CA LEU A 139 20.91 -3.35 1.60
C LEU A 139 22.31 -3.79 2.04
N LEU A 140 22.41 -4.21 3.29
CA LEU A 140 23.60 -4.85 3.81
C LEU A 140 23.72 -6.27 3.21
N PRO A 141 24.93 -6.83 3.03
CA PRO A 141 25.09 -8.19 2.51
C PRO A 141 24.32 -9.26 3.28
N ALA A 142 24.16 -9.08 4.59
CA ALA A 142 23.36 -9.98 5.42
C ALA A 142 21.85 -9.88 5.11
N GLU A 143 21.35 -8.68 4.83
CA GLU A 143 19.94 -8.47 4.44
C GLU A 143 19.67 -9.04 3.04
N GLU A 144 20.62 -8.88 2.12
CA GLU A 144 20.55 -9.51 0.79
C GLU A 144 20.49 -11.03 0.90
N ALA A 145 21.37 -11.64 1.71
CA ALA A 145 21.36 -13.08 1.95
C ALA A 145 20.02 -13.56 2.57
N ASP A 146 19.45 -12.79 3.50
CA ASP A 146 18.13 -13.10 4.07
C ASP A 146 17.00 -12.99 3.04
N VAL A 147 17.05 -12.00 2.15
CA VAL A 147 16.10 -11.84 1.05
C VAL A 147 16.18 -13.04 0.11
N GLU A 148 17.37 -13.42 -0.34
CA GLU A 148 17.59 -14.57 -1.23
C GLU A 148 17.08 -15.86 -0.61
N ARG A 149 17.42 -16.09 0.66
CA ARG A 149 16.94 -17.24 1.42
C ARG A 149 15.42 -17.27 1.50
N LEU A 150 14.77 -16.16 1.84
CA LEU A 150 13.31 -16.07 1.90
C LEU A 150 12.64 -16.26 0.53
N VAL A 151 13.27 -15.80 -0.56
CA VAL A 151 12.79 -16.07 -1.92
C VAL A 151 12.81 -17.57 -2.19
N LEU A 152 13.93 -18.23 -1.94
CA LEU A 152 14.13 -19.66 -2.22
C LEU A 152 13.25 -20.56 -1.35
N GLU A 153 13.26 -20.34 -0.03
CA GLU A 153 12.62 -21.24 0.94
C GLU A 153 11.11 -21.00 1.06
N LYS A 154 10.61 -19.85 0.63
CA LYS A 154 9.25 -19.43 0.92
C LYS A 154 8.53 -18.82 -0.27
N TYR A 155 8.93 -17.62 -0.73
CA TYR A 155 8.12 -16.84 -1.66
C TYR A 155 8.06 -17.43 -3.09
N SER A 156 9.03 -18.24 -3.48
CA SER A 156 9.00 -19.01 -4.74
C SER A 156 8.28 -20.36 -4.63
N SER A 157 7.94 -20.81 -3.42
CA SER A 157 7.35 -22.14 -3.23
C SER A 157 5.85 -22.16 -3.55
N ARG A 158 5.38 -23.24 -4.18
CA ARG A 158 3.94 -23.44 -4.41
C ARG A 158 3.18 -23.64 -3.10
N GLU A 159 3.76 -24.34 -2.14
CA GLU A 159 3.13 -24.56 -0.83
C GLU A 159 2.77 -23.24 -0.15
N TRP A 160 3.69 -22.27 -0.15
CA TRP A 160 3.41 -20.94 0.37
C TRP A 160 2.36 -20.19 -0.45
N ASN A 161 2.52 -20.15 -1.78
CA ASN A 161 1.68 -19.33 -2.66
C ASN A 161 0.24 -19.84 -2.83
N TYR A 162 -0.01 -21.14 -2.62
CA TYR A 162 -1.34 -21.75 -2.71
C TYR A 162 -1.95 -22.09 -1.35
N ARG A 163 -1.30 -21.67 -0.25
CA ARG A 163 -1.86 -21.78 1.09
C ARG A 163 -3.13 -20.92 1.19
N ARG A 164 -4.22 -21.51 1.67
CA ARG A 164 -5.46 -20.79 1.99
C ARG A 164 -5.45 -20.30 3.43
#